data_AF-A0A374BSH3-F1
#
_entry.id   AF-A0A374BSH3-F1
#
_cell.length_a   1.000
_cell.length_b   1.000
_cell.length_c   1.000
_cell.angle_alpha   90.00
_cell.angle_beta   90.00
_cell.angle_gamma   90.00
#
_symmetry.space_group_name_H-M   'P 1'
#
loop_
_entity.id
_entity.type
_entity.pdbx_description
1 polymer ?
#
loop_
_entity_poly.entity_id
_entity_poly.type
_entity_poly.pdbx_seq_one_letter_code
_entity_poly.pdbx_strand_id
1 'polypeptide(L)'
;MKKAMKRALLLALAVAMLVCLSACGKCAWEIKINGKDIQIPCTLDDIGEEYEYTLDYPFSGNSNGKGIFSVALMQDGSIIGTAKVEADSVDDIGRKSKIRQISAAQSSSDKKGMSIAGVKCGDDKAEVKKVFGKPDSPDADAWKYKKRGFLATFFFDDDGKVTMLSISDIDDEDT
;
A
#
# COMPACT_ATOMS: atom_id res chain seq x y z
N MET A 1 5.37 -20.99 -45.24
CA MET A 1 5.82 -21.34 -43.86
C MET A 1 6.51 -20.18 -43.11
N LYS A 2 7.45 -19.43 -43.72
CA LYS A 2 8.20 -18.34 -43.04
C LYS A 2 7.34 -17.21 -42.44
N LYS A 3 6.23 -16.83 -43.09
CA LYS A 3 5.37 -15.72 -42.64
C LYS A 3 4.49 -16.07 -41.42
N ALA A 4 4.03 -17.32 -41.33
CA ALA A 4 3.25 -17.80 -40.19
C ALA A 4 4.12 -17.99 -38.94
N MET A 5 5.34 -18.50 -39.11
CA MET A 5 6.29 -18.68 -38.01
C MET A 5 6.77 -17.34 -37.42
N LYS A 6 6.95 -16.32 -38.27
CA LYS A 6 7.29 -14.95 -37.82
C LYS A 6 6.15 -14.30 -37.02
N ARG A 7 4.90 -14.54 -37.40
CA ARG A 7 3.71 -14.06 -36.65
C ARG A 7 3.54 -14.77 -35.32
N ALA A 8 3.71 -16.09 -35.29
CA ALA A 8 3.65 -16.87 -34.05
C ALA A 8 4.74 -16.45 -33.06
N LEU A 9 5.96 -16.21 -33.54
CA LEU A 9 7.07 -15.72 -32.70
C LEU A 9 6.82 -14.31 -32.17
N LEU A 10 6.26 -13.40 -32.97
CA LEU A 10 5.89 -12.05 -32.53
C LEU A 10 4.75 -12.06 -31.51
N LEU A 11 3.76 -12.92 -31.70
CA LEU A 11 2.67 -13.13 -30.73
C LEU A 11 3.20 -13.72 -29.42
N ALA A 12 4.09 -14.71 -29.48
CA ALA A 12 4.71 -15.28 -28.28
C ALA A 12 5.59 -14.25 -27.54
N LEU A 13 6.35 -13.40 -28.26
CA LEU A 13 7.11 -12.31 -27.64
C LEU A 13 6.18 -11.24 -27.02
N ALA A 14 5.07 -10.90 -27.66
CA ALA A 14 4.12 -9.94 -27.12
C ALA A 14 3.43 -10.46 -25.85
N VAL A 15 3.05 -11.74 -25.82
CA VAL A 15 2.50 -12.39 -24.63
C VAL A 15 3.56 -12.50 -23.53
N ALA A 16 4.80 -12.87 -23.86
CA ALA A 16 5.90 -12.89 -22.90
C ALA A 16 6.22 -11.50 -22.34
N MET A 17 6.20 -10.44 -23.16
CA MET A 17 6.35 -9.07 -22.68
C MET A 17 5.18 -8.61 -21.81
N LEU A 18 3.94 -9.01 -22.13
CA LEU A 18 2.76 -8.72 -21.30
C LEU A 18 2.87 -9.38 -19.92
N VAL A 19 3.41 -10.61 -19.87
CA VAL A 19 3.70 -11.33 -18.63
C VAL A 19 4.89 -10.70 -17.89
N CYS A 20 5.95 -10.26 -18.59
CA CYS A 20 7.10 -9.58 -17.99
C CYS A 20 6.78 -8.17 -17.46
N LEU A 21 5.85 -7.44 -18.09
CA LEU A 21 5.33 -6.16 -17.60
C LEU A 21 4.49 -6.31 -16.33
N SER A 22 3.93 -7.50 -16.07
CA SER A 22 3.21 -7.79 -14.82
C SER A 22 4.13 -8.16 -13.64
N ALA A 23 5.42 -8.36 -13.90
CA ALA A 23 6.43 -8.73 -12.91
C ALA A 23 7.31 -7.54 -12.45
N CYS A 24 7.10 -6.33 -12.98
CA CYS A 24 7.89 -5.14 -12.62
C CYS A 24 6.95 -4.06 -12.05
N GLY A 25 6.92 -3.89 -10.72
CA GLY A 25 6.36 -2.71 -10.05
C GLY A 25 4.94 -2.78 -9.51
N LYS A 26 4.23 -3.92 -9.60
CA LYS A 26 2.91 -4.08 -8.97
C LYS A 26 3.03 -4.62 -7.55
N CYS A 27 2.13 -4.19 -6.66
CA CYS A 27 2.10 -4.68 -5.29
C CYS A 27 1.97 -6.21 -5.27
N ALA A 28 2.62 -6.83 -4.29
CA ALA A 28 2.60 -8.28 -4.11
C ALA A 28 1.23 -8.84 -3.65
N TRP A 29 0.35 -7.94 -3.21
CA TRP A 29 -0.99 -8.20 -2.70
C TRP A 29 -1.98 -7.24 -3.34
N GLU A 30 -3.24 -7.66 -3.41
CA GLU A 30 -4.36 -6.81 -3.82
C GLU A 30 -4.64 -5.81 -2.71
N ILE A 31 -4.52 -4.51 -2.99
CA ILE A 31 -4.81 -3.44 -2.03
C ILE A 31 -6.08 -2.75 -2.49
N LYS A 32 -7.04 -2.57 -1.58
CA LYS A 32 -8.24 -1.79 -1.84
C LYS A 32 -8.38 -0.62 -0.90
N ILE A 33 -8.90 0.47 -1.41
CA ILE A 33 -9.47 1.57 -0.63
C ILE A 33 -10.89 1.77 -1.15
N ASN A 34 -11.89 1.63 -0.27
CA ASN A 34 -13.30 1.71 -0.64
C ASN A 34 -13.70 0.83 -1.83
N GLY A 35 -13.13 -0.38 -1.90
CA GLY A 35 -13.40 -1.32 -2.98
C GLY A 35 -12.67 -1.04 -4.30
N LYS A 36 -11.98 0.10 -4.44
CA LYS A 36 -11.13 0.41 -5.60
C LYS A 36 -9.75 -0.20 -5.43
N ASP A 37 -9.28 -0.90 -6.46
CA ASP A 37 -7.92 -1.42 -6.51
C ASP A 37 -6.91 -0.28 -6.61
N ILE A 38 -5.92 -0.29 -5.74
CA ILE A 38 -4.79 0.64 -5.79
C ILE A 38 -3.48 -0.13 -5.90
N GLN A 39 -2.42 0.57 -6.34
CA GLN A 39 -1.06 0.07 -6.31
C GLN A 39 -0.24 0.99 -5.39
N ILE A 40 0.91 0.53 -4.93
CA ILE A 40 1.91 1.37 -4.28
C ILE A 40 3.20 1.19 -5.10
N PRO A 41 3.93 2.27 -5.44
CA PRO A 41 3.56 3.65 -5.19
C PRO A 41 2.38 4.11 -6.05
N CYS A 42 1.59 5.06 -5.55
CA CYS A 42 0.49 5.71 -6.27
C CYS A 42 0.43 7.20 -5.97
N THR A 43 -0.59 7.88 -6.48
CA THR A 43 -0.89 9.30 -6.24
C THR A 43 -2.33 9.45 -5.73
N LEU A 44 -2.73 10.64 -5.25
CA LEU A 44 -4.14 10.87 -4.92
C LEU A 44 -5.04 10.74 -6.15
N ASP A 45 -4.55 11.11 -7.33
CA ASP A 45 -5.29 10.97 -8.59
C ASP A 45 -5.59 9.49 -8.90
N ASP A 46 -4.70 8.57 -8.51
CA ASP A 46 -4.94 7.13 -8.66
C ASP A 46 -5.98 6.61 -7.67
N ILE A 47 -6.10 7.22 -6.48
CA ILE A 47 -7.03 6.78 -5.43
C ILE A 47 -8.43 7.38 -5.67
N GLY A 48 -8.54 8.69 -5.90
CA GLY A 48 -9.79 9.36 -6.25
C GLY A 48 -9.78 10.88 -6.00
N GLU A 49 -10.76 11.57 -6.55
CA GLU A 49 -10.92 13.03 -6.37
C GLU A 49 -11.42 13.37 -4.96
N GLU A 50 -12.11 12.44 -4.30
CA GLU A 50 -12.66 12.59 -2.96
C GLU A 50 -11.62 12.53 -1.84
N TYR A 51 -10.36 12.26 -2.19
CA TYR A 51 -9.25 12.16 -1.23
C TYR A 51 -8.35 13.37 -1.28
N GLU A 52 -7.92 13.79 -0.11
CA GLU A 52 -7.05 14.94 0.11
C GLU A 52 -5.99 14.62 1.16
N TYR A 53 -4.93 15.42 1.21
CA TYR A 53 -4.00 15.40 2.34
C TYR A 53 -4.34 16.54 3.30
N THR A 54 -4.11 16.30 4.59
CA THR A 54 -3.90 17.39 5.55
C THR A 54 -2.57 17.24 6.26
N LEU A 55 -1.93 18.39 6.49
CA LEU A 55 -0.69 18.55 7.23
C LEU A 55 -0.93 18.80 8.74
N ASP A 56 -2.20 18.82 9.17
CA ASP A 56 -2.61 19.10 10.55
C ASP A 56 -2.24 17.99 11.57
N TYR A 57 -1.54 16.93 11.14
CA TYR A 57 -1.12 15.80 11.97
C TYR A 57 0.41 15.62 11.97
N PRO A 58 1.06 15.32 13.11
CA PRO A 58 2.49 15.57 13.27
C PRO A 58 3.41 14.72 12.38
N PHE A 59 4.38 15.44 11.83
CA PHE A 59 5.53 15.03 11.06
C PHE A 59 6.45 14.02 11.77
N SER A 60 6.97 13.04 11.02
CA SER A 60 8.27 12.43 11.34
C SER A 60 9.03 11.99 10.09
N GLY A 61 10.21 12.58 9.89
CA GLY A 61 11.40 11.89 9.38
C GLY A 61 11.65 11.87 7.86
N ASN A 62 12.65 12.64 7.43
CA ASN A 62 13.31 12.59 6.13
C ASN A 62 14.09 11.25 5.98
N SER A 63 13.81 10.47 4.93
CA SER A 63 14.56 9.26 4.59
C SER A 63 15.45 9.51 3.37
N ASN A 64 16.77 9.34 3.55
CA ASN A 64 17.76 9.05 2.50
C ASN A 64 17.82 9.98 1.27
N GLY A 65 17.60 11.29 1.45
CA GLY A 65 17.90 12.31 0.43
C GLY A 65 16.77 12.62 -0.56
N LYS A 66 15.58 12.05 -0.32
CA LYS A 66 14.30 12.47 -0.92
C LYS A 66 13.31 12.69 0.22
N GLY A 67 12.65 13.84 0.29
CA GLY A 67 11.74 14.17 1.38
C GLY A 67 10.54 13.22 1.41
N ILE A 68 10.60 12.17 2.23
CA ILE A 68 9.42 11.37 2.57
C ILE A 68 8.71 12.06 3.73
N PHE A 69 7.45 12.42 3.54
CA PHE A 69 6.65 13.15 4.51
C PHE A 69 5.44 12.32 4.93
N SER A 70 5.21 12.22 6.24
CA SER A 70 4.01 11.61 6.79
C SER A 70 2.89 12.66 6.84
N VAL A 71 1.75 12.36 6.21
CA VAL A 71 0.57 13.24 6.13
C VAL A 71 -0.68 12.45 6.48
N ALA A 72 -1.72 13.13 6.95
CA ALA A 72 -3.02 12.49 7.12
C ALA A 72 -3.74 12.38 5.77
N LEU A 73 -4.31 11.21 5.50
CA LEU A 73 -5.14 10.95 4.33
C LEU A 73 -6.60 11.21 4.71
N MET A 74 -7.22 12.15 4.01
CA MET A 74 -8.59 12.60 4.22
C MET A 74 -9.50 12.04 3.14
N GLN A 75 -10.76 11.83 3.50
CA GLN A 75 -11.85 11.62 2.56
C GLN A 75 -13.13 12.22 3.12
N ASP A 76 -13.84 13.02 2.33
CA ASP A 76 -15.09 13.69 2.73
C ASP A 76 -14.98 14.43 4.08
N GLY A 77 -13.84 15.10 4.33
CA GLY A 77 -13.57 15.84 5.57
C GLY A 77 -13.25 14.99 6.80
N SER A 78 -13.09 13.66 6.66
CA SER A 78 -12.68 12.75 7.73
C SER A 78 -11.29 12.16 7.48
N ILE A 79 -10.48 12.03 8.52
CA ILE A 79 -9.23 11.27 8.46
C ILE A 79 -9.58 9.79 8.26
N ILE A 80 -9.04 9.19 7.20
CA ILE A 80 -9.18 7.76 6.91
C ILE A 80 -7.89 6.98 7.15
N GLY A 81 -6.77 7.67 7.36
CA GLY A 81 -5.48 7.05 7.56
C GLY A 81 -4.32 8.02 7.50
N THR A 82 -3.12 7.49 7.35
CA THR A 82 -1.91 8.26 7.06
C THR A 82 -1.25 7.77 5.78
N ALA A 83 -0.55 8.67 5.11
CA ALA A 83 0.24 8.37 3.92
C ALA A 83 1.68 8.86 4.11
N LYS A 84 2.66 8.08 3.66
CA LYS A 84 4.02 8.60 3.46
C LYS A 84 4.20 8.99 2.00
N VAL A 85 4.58 10.23 1.75
CA VAL A 85 4.56 10.88 0.44
C VAL A 85 5.95 11.40 0.09
N GLU A 86 6.43 11.08 -1.11
CA GLU A 86 7.69 11.59 -1.67
C GLU A 86 7.48 12.99 -2.27
N ALA A 87 8.23 13.98 -1.76
CA ALA A 87 8.28 15.35 -2.28
C ALA A 87 9.65 16.00 -1.98
N ASP A 88 9.98 17.10 -2.66
CA ASP A 88 11.21 17.85 -2.40
C ASP A 88 11.10 18.71 -1.13
N SER A 89 9.90 19.24 -0.88
CA SER A 89 9.53 19.96 0.33
C SER A 89 8.06 19.70 0.71
N VAL A 90 7.67 20.17 1.89
CA VAL A 90 6.27 20.08 2.36
C VAL A 90 5.33 20.86 1.46
N ASP A 91 5.79 22.00 0.95
CA ASP A 91 5.01 22.88 0.07
C ASP A 91 4.79 22.26 -1.32
N ASP A 92 5.62 21.28 -1.69
CA ASP A 92 5.52 20.53 -2.95
C ASP A 92 4.61 19.28 -2.84
N ILE A 93 4.05 19.01 -1.66
CA ILE A 93 3.09 17.91 -1.48
C ILE A 93 1.78 18.29 -2.17
N GLY A 94 1.41 17.51 -3.17
CA GLY A 94 0.17 17.69 -3.91
C GLY A 94 -0.36 16.38 -4.45
N ARG A 95 -1.43 16.46 -5.24
CA ARG A 95 -2.16 15.28 -5.73
C ARG A 95 -1.31 14.29 -6.53
N LYS A 96 -0.24 14.78 -7.18
CA LYS A 96 0.68 13.99 -8.00
C LYS A 96 1.90 13.47 -7.24
N SER A 97 2.06 13.83 -5.97
CA SER A 97 3.17 13.35 -5.15
C SER A 97 3.01 11.85 -4.90
N LYS A 98 4.13 11.12 -4.91
CA LYS A 98 4.09 9.65 -4.83
C LYS A 98 3.86 9.21 -3.40
N ILE A 99 2.73 8.57 -3.16
CA ILE A 99 2.45 7.81 -1.95
C ILE A 99 3.27 6.53 -1.99
N ARG A 100 4.14 6.37 -1.00
CA ARG A 100 5.03 5.22 -0.80
C ARG A 100 4.53 4.28 0.29
N GLN A 101 3.64 4.77 1.16
CA GLN A 101 2.98 3.99 2.19
C GLN A 101 1.58 4.53 2.45
N ILE A 102 0.63 3.65 2.72
CA ILE A 102 -0.70 4.00 3.26
C ILE A 102 -0.94 3.13 4.48
N SER A 103 -1.48 3.73 5.54
CA SER A 103 -1.98 3.01 6.71
C SER A 103 -3.38 3.50 7.09
N ALA A 104 -4.21 2.58 7.57
CA ALA A 104 -5.54 2.89 8.08
C ALA A 104 -5.76 2.18 9.43
N ALA A 105 -6.11 2.96 10.44
CA ALA A 105 -6.50 2.46 11.76
C ALA A 105 -8.01 2.16 11.80
N GLN A 106 -8.45 1.36 12.76
CA GLN A 106 -9.85 0.94 12.92
C GLN A 106 -10.80 2.13 13.00
N SER A 107 -10.49 3.11 13.85
CA SER A 107 -11.29 4.34 14.00
C SER A 107 -11.48 5.11 12.68
N SER A 108 -10.56 4.95 11.74
CA SER A 108 -10.55 5.58 10.43
C SER A 108 -11.13 4.68 9.32
N SER A 109 -10.89 3.36 9.41
CA SER A 109 -11.28 2.35 8.41
C SER A 109 -12.72 1.84 8.59
N ASP A 110 -13.29 1.94 9.79
CA ASP A 110 -14.72 1.73 10.04
C ASP A 110 -15.59 2.67 9.19
N LYS A 111 -15.01 3.80 8.78
CA LYS A 111 -15.66 4.76 7.87
C LYS A 111 -15.43 4.44 6.40
N LYS A 112 -14.31 3.80 6.03
CA LYS A 112 -13.84 3.70 4.63
C LYS A 112 -12.86 2.53 4.39
N GLY A 113 -13.38 1.30 4.38
CA GLY A 113 -13.05 0.13 3.55
C GLY A 113 -11.63 -0.19 3.04
N MET A 114 -10.53 0.16 3.72
CA MET A 114 -9.19 -0.30 3.30
C MET A 114 -8.99 -1.80 3.57
N SER A 115 -8.35 -2.51 2.63
CA SER A 115 -7.91 -3.89 2.84
C SER A 115 -6.62 -4.24 2.10
N ILE A 116 -5.88 -5.22 2.63
CA ILE A 116 -4.69 -5.81 1.99
C ILE A 116 -4.90 -7.31 1.87
N ALA A 117 -4.94 -7.82 0.65
CA ALA A 117 -5.32 -9.19 0.32
C ALA A 117 -6.65 -9.63 0.99
N GLY A 118 -7.60 -8.70 1.09
CA GLY A 118 -8.91 -8.92 1.72
C GLY A 118 -8.95 -8.76 3.24
N VAL A 119 -7.80 -8.70 3.92
CA VAL A 119 -7.73 -8.44 5.37
C VAL A 119 -8.02 -6.98 5.66
N LYS A 120 -8.90 -6.71 6.63
CA LYS A 120 -9.35 -5.38 7.07
C LYS A 120 -9.29 -5.26 8.59
N CYS A 121 -9.50 -4.04 9.10
CA CYS A 121 -9.66 -3.87 10.55
C CYS A 121 -10.87 -4.66 11.07
N GLY A 122 -10.75 -5.18 12.29
CA GLY A 122 -11.72 -6.08 12.92
C GLY A 122 -11.56 -7.56 12.55
N ASP A 123 -10.72 -7.92 11.58
CA ASP A 123 -10.43 -9.33 11.29
C ASP A 123 -9.52 -9.94 12.37
N ASP A 124 -9.66 -11.24 12.61
CA ASP A 124 -8.85 -11.99 13.57
C ASP A 124 -7.44 -12.29 13.05
N LYS A 125 -6.48 -12.44 13.98
CA LYS A 125 -5.16 -13.05 13.74
C LYS A 125 -5.22 -14.34 12.91
N ALA A 126 -6.29 -15.14 13.03
CA ALA A 126 -6.48 -16.36 12.24
C ALA A 126 -6.72 -16.08 10.75
N GLU A 127 -7.52 -15.05 10.41
CA GLU A 127 -7.76 -14.65 9.02
C GLU A 127 -6.48 -14.06 8.40
N VAL A 128 -5.70 -13.28 9.16
CA VAL A 128 -4.38 -12.79 8.70
C VAL A 128 -3.46 -13.97 8.38
N LYS A 129 -3.35 -14.96 9.28
CA LYS A 129 -2.53 -16.17 9.06
C LYS A 129 -2.98 -17.00 7.86
N LYS A 130 -4.29 -17.09 7.61
CA LYS A 130 -4.84 -17.82 6.46
C LYS A 130 -4.38 -17.22 5.14
N VAL A 131 -4.25 -15.89 5.07
CA VAL A 131 -3.87 -15.17 3.85
C VAL A 131 -2.34 -15.04 3.71
N PHE A 132 -1.65 -14.69 4.79
CA PHE A 132 -0.22 -14.33 4.77
C PHE A 132 0.71 -15.43 5.31
N GLY A 133 0.17 -16.46 5.98
CA GLY A 133 0.95 -17.48 6.64
C GLY A 133 1.51 -17.03 8.00
N LYS A 134 2.57 -17.70 8.45
CA LYS A 134 3.22 -17.39 9.73
C LYS A 134 4.00 -16.07 9.60
N PRO A 135 3.78 -15.09 10.50
CA PRO A 135 4.59 -13.87 10.53
C PRO A 135 6.02 -14.18 10.99
N ASP A 136 6.95 -13.30 10.63
CA ASP A 136 8.36 -13.43 11.04
C ASP A 136 8.51 -13.37 12.57
N SER A 137 7.67 -12.58 13.25
CA SER A 137 7.64 -12.44 14.72
C SER A 137 6.20 -12.59 15.24
N PRO A 138 5.75 -13.82 15.57
CA PRO A 138 4.35 -14.08 15.92
C PRO A 138 3.91 -13.52 17.28
N ASP A 139 4.85 -13.26 18.18
CA ASP A 139 4.59 -12.75 19.53
C ASP A 139 4.60 -11.22 19.62
N ALA A 140 4.87 -10.53 18.50
CA ALA A 140 4.85 -9.08 18.44
C ALA A 140 3.42 -8.53 18.33
N ASP A 141 3.23 -7.32 18.85
CA ASP A 141 1.98 -6.55 18.76
C ASP A 141 1.61 -6.17 17.32
N ALA A 142 2.60 -6.26 16.41
CA ALA A 142 2.43 -6.08 14.99
C ALA A 142 3.05 -7.24 14.20
N TRP A 143 2.30 -7.76 13.23
CA TRP A 143 2.79 -8.76 12.30
C TRP A 143 3.20 -8.11 10.98
N LYS A 144 4.47 -8.27 10.65
CA LYS A 144 5.10 -7.80 9.43
C LYS A 144 5.23 -8.94 8.42
N TYR A 145 5.00 -8.63 7.15
CA TYR A 145 5.18 -9.54 6.03
C TYR A 145 5.88 -8.82 4.89
N LYS A 146 7.03 -9.35 4.45
CA LYS A 146 7.79 -8.82 3.30
C LYS A 146 7.57 -9.68 2.07
N LYS A 147 7.21 -9.08 0.94
CA LYS A 147 7.06 -9.78 -0.35
C LYS A 147 7.31 -8.84 -1.53
N ARG A 148 8.23 -9.21 -2.43
CA ARG A 148 8.58 -8.44 -3.65
C ARG A 148 8.91 -6.96 -3.39
N GLY A 149 9.61 -6.65 -2.28
CA GLY A 149 9.97 -5.28 -1.92
C GLY A 149 8.85 -4.47 -1.24
N PHE A 150 7.70 -5.09 -0.97
CA PHE A 150 6.61 -4.50 -0.19
C PHE A 150 6.58 -5.05 1.23
N LEU A 151 6.20 -4.20 2.18
CA LEU A 151 6.00 -4.52 3.58
C LEU A 151 4.54 -4.30 3.95
N ALA A 152 3.81 -5.37 4.24
CA ALA A 152 2.50 -5.31 4.86
C ALA A 152 2.66 -5.45 6.38
N THR A 153 2.00 -4.59 7.15
CA THR A 153 2.01 -4.64 8.62
C THR A 153 0.58 -4.62 9.15
N PHE A 154 0.28 -5.51 10.08
CA PHE A 154 -0.99 -5.60 10.79
C PHE A 154 -0.76 -5.44 12.29
N PHE A 155 -1.46 -4.50 12.91
CA PHE A 155 -1.44 -4.26 14.35
C PHE A 155 -2.70 -4.84 14.97
N PHE A 156 -2.60 -5.34 16.19
CA PHE A 156 -3.71 -6.02 16.85
C PHE A 156 -4.04 -5.41 18.21
N ASP A 157 -5.30 -5.51 18.63
CA ASP A 157 -5.68 -5.29 20.02
C ASP A 157 -5.42 -6.55 20.88
N ASP A 158 -5.75 -6.43 22.17
CA ASP A 158 -5.62 -7.50 23.17
C ASP A 158 -6.48 -8.74 22.83
N ASP A 159 -7.58 -8.55 22.10
CA ASP A 159 -8.45 -9.62 21.62
C ASP A 159 -7.92 -10.28 20.32
N GLY A 160 -6.83 -9.75 19.77
CA GLY A 160 -6.22 -10.26 18.54
C GLY A 160 -6.95 -9.85 17.26
N LYS A 161 -7.74 -8.78 17.30
CA LYS A 161 -8.38 -8.16 16.14
C LYS A 161 -7.46 -7.13 15.51
N VAL A 162 -7.47 -7.03 14.18
CA VAL A 162 -6.70 -6.03 13.45
C VAL A 162 -7.23 -4.63 13.79
N THR A 163 -6.37 -3.79 14.38
CA THR A 163 -6.68 -2.39 14.72
C THR A 163 -6.06 -1.40 13.76
N MET A 164 -5.03 -1.80 13.03
CA MET A 164 -4.42 -0.98 11.98
C MET A 164 -3.74 -1.88 10.96
N LEU A 165 -3.80 -1.48 9.70
CA LEU A 165 -3.10 -2.13 8.61
C LEU A 165 -2.34 -1.10 7.78
N SER A 166 -1.15 -1.47 7.33
CA SER A 166 -0.24 -0.61 6.58
C SER A 166 0.42 -1.40 5.44
N ILE A 167 0.65 -0.73 4.32
CA ILE A 167 1.41 -1.27 3.18
C ILE A 167 2.39 -0.21 2.67
N SER A 168 3.66 -0.59 2.54
CA SER A 168 4.72 0.28 2.02
C SER A 168 5.57 -0.41 0.95
N ASP A 169 6.17 0.38 0.06
CA ASP A 169 7.24 -0.04 -0.86
C ASP A 169 8.62 0.54 -0.49
N ILE A 170 8.72 1.06 0.73
CA ILE A 170 9.93 1.54 1.37
C ILE A 170 10.12 0.76 2.68
N ASP A 171 11.39 0.46 3.02
CA ASP A 171 11.72 -0.19 4.28
C ASP A 171 11.86 0.89 5.37
N ASP A 172 11.03 0.79 6.41
CA ASP A 172 11.06 1.71 7.55
C ASP A 172 12.27 1.47 8.46
N GLU A 173 13.01 0.38 8.26
CA GLU A 173 14.19 0.02 9.07
C GLU A 173 15.50 0.70 8.60
N ASP A 174 15.45 1.51 7.52
CA ASP A 174 16.57 2.31 7.02
C ASP A 174 16.48 3.81 7.39
N THR A 175 15.73 4.16 8.45
CA THR A 175 15.67 5.51 9.04
C THR A 175 16.23 5.56 10.45
#